data_AF-A0A7D4IN69-F1
#
_entry.id   AF-A0A7D4IN69-F1
#
_cell.length_a   1.000
_cell.length_b   1.000
_cell.length_c   1.000
_cell.angle_alpha   90.00
_cell.angle_beta   90.00
_cell.angle_gamma   90.00
#
_symmetry.space_group_name_H-M   'P 1'
#
loop_
_entity.id
_entity.type
_entity.pdbx_description
1 polymer ?
#
loop_
_entity_poly.entity_id
_entity_poly.type
_entity_poly.pdbx_seq_one_letter_code
_entity_poly.pdbx_strand_id
1 'polypeptide(L)'
;MHKRLVLLLAAIAHAGPALAACGPAAVDFAAPVALTAVPVSVGLGGDRVLLGRQGERIAARNTPAWVEDGGDPLPRSWMDKVDWSAYRLDKASQAPARLYFDGDGRLCRAEHYEIPRDGGAPFLAGGYTLEYDGAGALTRVIEYEQTSVRRPATYEASRQTCLKRDGRGALTAFINEACDDKQEPAGGRFYARDAAGRLLRAIDTTSQGGAFQVQTYDAQGQPQQRYLRRHSPGDGARSYADAAHASSDSRPYPVRREELAKLSTEVPGNDWRIVSIADEVPLDDTDMQSWNPDTQTILAQGVTDAQGRAPLAANAQERVWQAMRDKPGRIFWYSDLMSRVLLLPAMDEARWRACADPANQAADACG
;
A
#
# COMPACT_ATOMS: atom_id res chain seq x y z
N MET A 1 54.40 3.83 37.56
CA MET A 1 53.29 4.63 36.97
C MET A 1 52.70 3.84 35.81
N HIS A 2 51.67 3.06 36.09
CA HIS A 2 50.97 2.21 35.11
C HIS A 2 49.88 3.03 34.43
N LYS A 3 49.97 3.19 33.10
CA LYS A 3 48.90 3.81 32.31
C LYS A 3 47.79 2.78 32.07
N ARG A 4 46.60 3.23 32.40
CA ARG A 4 45.29 2.57 32.42
C ARG A 4 44.68 2.37 31.02
N LEU A 5 43.81 1.35 30.97
CA LEU A 5 42.64 1.10 30.10
C LEU A 5 42.90 1.00 28.58
N VAL A 6 42.76 -0.13 27.88
CA VAL A 6 41.77 -1.24 27.86
C VAL A 6 40.35 -0.84 27.42
N LEU A 7 39.91 -1.52 26.34
CA LEU A 7 38.55 -1.80 25.85
C LEU A 7 37.80 -0.74 25.01
N LEU A 8 37.86 -0.90 23.69
CA LEU A 8 36.77 -0.61 22.74
C LEU A 8 36.84 -1.65 21.59
N LEU A 9 36.56 -2.90 21.94
CA LEU A 9 36.41 -4.03 21.01
C LEU A 9 35.30 -4.93 21.57
N ALA A 10 34.07 -4.41 21.58
CA ALA A 10 32.87 -5.18 21.92
C ALA A 10 31.62 -4.42 21.46
N ALA A 11 31.37 -4.45 20.14
CA ALA A 11 30.06 -4.21 19.56
C ALA A 11 29.95 -4.91 18.19
N ILE A 12 30.38 -6.17 18.11
CA ILE A 12 30.05 -7.08 17.01
C ILE A 12 29.58 -8.38 17.66
N ALA A 13 28.38 -8.35 18.21
CA ALA A 13 27.63 -9.54 18.54
C ALA A 13 26.16 -9.13 18.62
N HIS A 14 25.32 -9.80 17.82
CA HIS A 14 23.86 -9.63 17.67
C HIS A 14 23.36 -8.76 16.50
N ALA A 15 24.07 -8.79 15.37
CA ALA A 15 23.41 -8.68 14.06
C ALA A 15 23.78 -9.92 13.22
N GLY A 16 22.87 -10.89 13.11
CA GLY A 16 22.86 -11.84 12.00
C GLY A 16 21.61 -11.56 11.17
N PRO A 17 21.62 -11.75 9.83
CA PRO A 17 22.50 -12.63 9.07
C PRO A 17 23.46 -11.90 8.13
N ALA A 18 24.39 -12.65 7.54
CA ALA A 18 25.33 -12.21 6.52
C ALA A 18 24.66 -11.32 5.47
N LEU A 19 25.02 -10.03 5.45
CA LEU A 19 24.74 -9.20 4.28
C LEU A 19 25.47 -9.85 3.10
N ALA A 20 24.76 -10.03 1.98
CA ALA A 20 25.39 -10.43 0.73
C ALA A 20 26.54 -9.46 0.39
N ALA A 21 27.45 -9.89 -0.49
CA ALA A 21 28.65 -9.14 -0.87
C ALA A 21 28.39 -7.72 -1.42
N CYS A 22 27.14 -7.36 -1.74
CA CYS A 22 26.72 -6.01 -2.10
C CYS A 22 26.89 -4.96 -0.98
N GLY A 23 27.01 -5.38 0.29
CA GLY A 23 27.06 -4.44 1.42
C GLY A 23 25.72 -3.71 1.65
N PRO A 24 25.66 -2.77 2.60
CA PRO A 24 24.42 -2.07 2.94
C PRO A 24 24.01 -1.08 1.84
N ALA A 25 22.72 -1.07 1.47
CA ALA A 25 22.21 -0.16 0.42
C ALA A 25 22.28 1.33 0.80
N ALA A 26 22.42 1.66 2.09
CA ALA A 26 22.47 3.03 2.60
C ALA A 26 23.74 3.81 2.21
N VAL A 27 24.74 3.15 1.61
CA VAL A 27 25.94 3.82 1.10
C VAL A 27 25.61 4.47 -0.24
N ASP A 28 25.70 5.81 -0.27
CA ASP A 28 25.40 6.62 -1.45
C ASP A 28 26.47 6.48 -2.55
N PHE A 29 26.35 7.31 -3.58
CA PHE A 29 27.27 7.29 -4.72
C PHE A 29 28.55 8.12 -4.54
N ALA A 30 28.74 8.79 -3.41
CA ALA A 30 29.97 9.53 -3.13
C ALA A 30 31.14 8.59 -2.82
N ALA A 31 30.87 7.39 -2.31
CA ALA A 31 31.89 6.37 -2.09
C ALA A 31 32.16 5.58 -3.39
N PRO A 32 33.44 5.36 -3.75
CA PRO A 32 33.79 4.50 -4.88
C PRO A 32 33.44 3.04 -4.60
N VAL A 33 32.99 2.33 -5.63
CA VAL A 33 32.64 0.90 -5.53
C VAL A 33 33.83 0.06 -5.93
N ALA A 34 34.19 -0.91 -5.10
CA ALA A 34 35.28 -1.86 -5.38
C ALA A 34 34.89 -2.97 -6.40
N LEU A 35 33.73 -2.85 -7.06
CA LEU A 35 33.19 -3.80 -8.01
C LEU A 35 33.46 -3.32 -9.45
N THR A 36 33.57 -4.26 -10.39
CA THR A 36 33.79 -3.92 -11.79
C THR A 36 32.51 -3.39 -12.42
N ALA A 37 32.59 -2.22 -13.05
CA ALA A 37 31.47 -1.62 -13.76
C ALA A 37 31.21 -2.34 -15.10
N VAL A 38 29.94 -2.66 -15.35
CA VAL A 38 29.43 -3.16 -16.63
C VAL A 38 28.63 -2.04 -17.30
N PRO A 39 29.20 -1.33 -18.29
CA PRO A 39 28.47 -0.31 -19.05
C PRO A 39 27.43 -0.95 -19.97
N VAL A 40 26.21 -0.41 -19.97
CA VAL A 40 25.08 -0.92 -20.77
C VAL A 40 24.40 0.19 -21.58
N SER A 41 23.79 -0.19 -22.71
CA SER A 41 23.08 0.72 -23.62
C SER A 41 21.67 1.09 -23.15
N VAL A 42 21.16 0.41 -22.15
CA VAL A 42 19.80 0.60 -21.61
C VAL A 42 19.85 1.51 -20.39
N GLY A 43 19.08 2.60 -20.42
CA GLY A 43 18.87 3.47 -19.25
C GLY A 43 17.94 2.85 -18.20
N LEU A 44 18.00 3.35 -16.96
CA LEU A 44 17.30 2.76 -15.82
C LEU A 44 15.86 3.26 -15.63
N GLY A 45 15.45 4.32 -16.33
CA GLY A 45 14.11 4.92 -16.20
C GLY A 45 13.14 4.47 -17.30
N GLY A 46 11.84 4.58 -17.04
CA GLY A 46 10.76 4.42 -18.02
C GLY A 46 10.38 2.99 -18.37
N ASP A 47 9.08 2.78 -18.61
CA ASP A 47 8.50 1.46 -18.83
C ASP A 47 8.92 0.86 -20.18
N ARG A 48 9.45 -0.38 -20.13
CA ARG A 48 9.94 -1.10 -21.31
C ARG A 48 9.95 -2.61 -21.08
N VAL A 49 10.25 -3.37 -22.13
CA VAL A 49 10.44 -4.82 -22.04
C VAL A 49 11.89 -5.17 -22.39
N LEU A 50 12.55 -5.91 -21.51
CA LEU A 50 13.94 -6.35 -21.62
C LEU A 50 14.02 -7.88 -21.68
N LEU A 51 15.14 -8.39 -22.19
CA LEU A 51 15.46 -9.81 -22.20
C LEU A 51 15.86 -10.27 -20.80
N GLY A 52 15.22 -11.32 -20.30
CA GLY A 52 15.56 -11.96 -19.04
C GLY A 52 16.66 -13.02 -19.19
N ARG A 53 17.27 -13.39 -18.06
CA ARG A 53 18.35 -14.39 -17.97
C ARG A 53 17.96 -15.78 -18.47
N GLN A 54 16.67 -16.09 -18.56
CA GLN A 54 16.12 -17.35 -19.04
C GLN A 54 15.47 -17.22 -20.43
N GLY A 55 15.70 -16.11 -21.14
CA GLY A 55 15.10 -15.80 -22.44
C GLY A 55 13.66 -15.28 -22.36
N GLU A 56 13.16 -15.00 -21.16
CA GLU A 56 11.84 -14.45 -20.92
C GLU A 56 11.76 -12.94 -21.18
N ARG A 57 10.52 -12.41 -21.29
CA ARG A 57 10.27 -10.98 -21.41
C ARG A 57 10.09 -10.37 -20.01
N ILE A 58 10.98 -9.49 -19.61
CA ILE A 58 10.94 -8.79 -18.32
C ILE A 58 10.35 -7.38 -18.53
N ALA A 59 9.23 -7.10 -17.87
CA ALA A 59 8.69 -5.75 -17.79
C ALA A 59 9.55 -4.91 -16.84
N ALA A 60 10.39 -4.05 -17.41
CA ALA A 60 11.14 -3.05 -16.66
C ALA A 60 10.22 -1.84 -16.43
N ARG A 61 9.93 -1.56 -15.16
CA ARG A 61 9.06 -0.48 -14.71
C ARG A 61 9.89 0.64 -14.12
N ASN A 62 9.30 1.83 -14.01
CA ASN A 62 9.87 2.94 -13.26
C ASN A 62 10.17 2.62 -11.78
N THR A 63 9.52 1.62 -11.18
CA THR A 63 9.84 1.11 -9.85
C THR A 63 10.64 -0.20 -9.94
N PRO A 64 11.80 -0.31 -9.25
CA PRO A 64 12.63 -1.51 -9.31
C PRO A 64 11.97 -2.76 -8.72
N ALA A 65 11.09 -2.58 -7.74
CA ALA A 65 10.35 -3.63 -7.08
C ALA A 65 8.89 -3.22 -6.84
N TRP A 66 7.97 -4.18 -6.93
CA TRP A 66 6.54 -4.00 -6.69
C TRP A 66 5.89 -5.29 -6.20
N VAL A 67 4.65 -5.18 -5.73
CA VAL A 67 3.77 -6.31 -5.40
C VAL A 67 2.50 -6.15 -6.23
N GLU A 68 1.95 -7.27 -6.71
CA GLU A 68 0.64 -7.26 -7.36
C GLU A 68 -0.46 -7.10 -6.30
N ASP A 69 -1.60 -6.55 -6.71
CA ASP A 69 -2.77 -6.47 -5.85
C ASP A 69 -3.49 -7.82 -5.81
N GLY A 70 -3.68 -8.36 -4.60
CA GLY A 70 -4.49 -9.55 -4.35
C GLY A 70 -3.71 -10.86 -4.20
N GLY A 71 -4.25 -11.73 -3.36
CA GLY A 71 -3.70 -13.05 -3.06
C GLY A 71 -2.44 -12.99 -2.20
N ASP A 72 -1.71 -14.12 -2.16
CA ASP A 72 -0.43 -14.19 -1.47
C ASP A 72 0.61 -13.30 -2.18
N PRO A 73 1.20 -12.30 -1.50
CA PRO A 73 2.09 -11.34 -2.14
C PRO A 73 3.40 -11.98 -2.60
N LEU A 74 3.60 -11.97 -3.92
CA LEU A 74 4.88 -12.31 -4.54
C LEU A 74 5.59 -11.03 -4.98
N PRO A 75 6.68 -10.61 -4.30
CA PRO A 75 7.43 -9.44 -4.72
C PRO A 75 8.02 -9.68 -6.11
N ARG A 76 7.77 -8.72 -6.99
CA ARG A 76 8.33 -8.64 -8.32
C ARG A 76 9.46 -7.63 -8.31
N SER A 77 10.47 -7.92 -9.10
CA SER A 77 11.62 -7.08 -9.38
C SER A 77 12.05 -7.36 -10.81
N TRP A 78 12.70 -6.39 -11.43
CA TRP A 78 13.11 -6.52 -12.82
C TRP A 78 14.63 -6.46 -13.00
N MET A 79 15.33 -5.55 -12.31
CA MET A 79 16.75 -5.28 -12.57
C MET A 79 17.67 -6.49 -12.34
N ASP A 80 17.36 -7.32 -11.34
CA ASP A 80 18.10 -8.52 -11.00
C ASP A 80 17.83 -9.70 -11.96
N LYS A 81 16.75 -9.63 -12.75
CA LYS A 81 16.31 -10.70 -13.66
C LYS A 81 16.70 -10.48 -15.12
N VAL A 82 17.05 -9.25 -15.49
CA VAL A 82 17.50 -8.90 -16.84
C VAL A 82 18.83 -9.60 -17.16
N ASP A 83 18.93 -10.11 -18.39
CA ASP A 83 20.20 -10.49 -18.99
C ASP A 83 20.93 -9.25 -19.50
N TRP A 84 21.73 -8.66 -18.63
CA TRP A 84 22.49 -7.46 -18.96
C TRP A 84 23.61 -7.72 -19.99
N SER A 85 23.98 -8.97 -20.25
CA SER A 85 25.00 -9.30 -21.23
C SER A 85 24.59 -8.90 -22.65
N ALA A 86 23.29 -9.00 -22.96
CA ALA A 86 22.71 -8.61 -24.24
C ALA A 86 22.76 -7.09 -24.52
N TYR A 87 23.03 -6.27 -23.50
CA TYR A 87 23.01 -4.82 -23.57
C TYR A 87 24.36 -4.16 -23.32
N ARG A 88 25.44 -4.94 -23.21
CA ARG A 88 26.77 -4.43 -22.89
C ARG A 88 27.29 -3.49 -23.99
N LEU A 89 28.02 -2.47 -23.55
CA LEU A 89 28.78 -1.58 -24.41
C LEU A 89 30.28 -1.73 -24.12
N ASP A 90 31.11 -1.50 -25.14
CA ASP A 90 32.57 -1.47 -24.94
C ASP A 90 33.03 -0.12 -24.38
N LYS A 91 32.30 0.97 -24.67
CA LYS A 91 32.66 2.34 -24.29
C LYS A 91 31.78 2.86 -23.17
N ALA A 92 32.33 2.94 -21.96
CA ALA A 92 31.66 3.48 -20.79
C ALA A 92 31.27 4.98 -20.89
N SER A 93 31.82 5.72 -21.86
CA SER A 93 31.46 7.13 -22.12
C SER A 93 30.16 7.29 -22.90
N GLN A 94 29.63 6.21 -23.48
CA GLN A 94 28.37 6.22 -24.24
C GLN A 94 27.24 5.52 -23.47
N ALA A 95 27.53 4.96 -22.31
CA ALA A 95 26.60 4.15 -21.55
C ALA A 95 25.69 5.02 -20.67
N PRO A 96 24.36 5.04 -20.90
CA PRO A 96 23.43 5.73 -20.01
C PRO A 96 23.31 5.08 -18.62
N ALA A 97 23.84 3.86 -18.46
CA ALA A 97 23.91 3.20 -17.17
C ALA A 97 25.18 2.35 -16.99
N ARG A 98 25.61 2.20 -15.72
CA ARG A 98 26.70 1.30 -15.31
C ARG A 98 26.22 0.41 -14.17
N LEU A 99 26.46 -0.89 -14.31
CA LEU A 99 25.96 -1.90 -13.37
C LEU A 99 27.12 -2.54 -12.62
N TYR A 100 26.90 -2.86 -11.35
CA TYR A 100 27.92 -3.44 -10.48
C TYR A 100 27.35 -4.71 -9.85
N PHE A 101 28.06 -5.82 -10.02
CA PHE A 101 27.64 -7.14 -9.57
C PHE A 101 28.59 -7.68 -8.50
N ASP A 102 28.07 -8.46 -7.57
CA ASP A 102 28.90 -9.26 -6.66
C ASP A 102 29.52 -10.49 -7.36
N GLY A 103 30.31 -11.25 -6.62
CA GLY A 103 30.93 -12.49 -7.11
C GLY A 103 29.95 -13.59 -7.51
N ASP A 104 28.71 -13.53 -7.01
CA ASP A 104 27.63 -14.48 -7.35
C ASP A 104 26.77 -13.99 -8.53
N GLY A 105 27.07 -12.81 -9.09
CA GLY A 105 26.33 -12.21 -10.20
C GLY A 105 25.02 -11.52 -9.80
N ARG A 106 24.85 -11.17 -8.51
CA ARG A 106 23.75 -10.34 -8.02
C ARG A 106 24.03 -8.88 -8.30
N LEU A 107 23.01 -8.13 -8.73
CA LEU A 107 23.14 -6.70 -8.99
C LEU A 107 23.14 -5.92 -7.67
N CYS A 108 24.24 -5.25 -7.35
CA CYS A 108 24.42 -4.48 -6.12
C CYS A 108 24.17 -2.99 -6.29
N ARG A 109 24.52 -2.44 -7.46
CA ARG A 109 24.36 -1.02 -7.78
C ARG A 109 24.11 -0.84 -9.27
N ALA A 110 23.23 0.09 -9.59
CA ALA A 110 22.94 0.52 -10.96
C ALA A 110 23.01 2.04 -11.01
N GLU A 111 24.04 2.57 -11.66
CA GLU A 111 24.24 4.01 -11.83
C GLU A 111 23.62 4.51 -13.12
N HIS A 112 22.97 5.68 -13.05
CA HIS A 112 22.41 6.40 -14.19
C HIS A 112 23.28 7.61 -14.56
N TYR A 113 23.72 7.66 -15.81
CA TYR A 113 24.53 8.77 -16.34
C TYR A 113 23.73 9.61 -17.31
N GLU A 114 23.82 10.93 -17.15
CA GLU A 114 23.42 11.88 -18.17
C GLU A 114 24.59 12.14 -19.12
N ILE A 115 24.29 12.10 -20.42
CA ILE A 115 25.26 12.32 -21.50
C ILE A 115 24.94 13.68 -22.13
N PRO A 116 25.77 14.71 -21.92
CA PRO A 116 25.55 16.04 -22.47
C PRO A 116 25.48 16.03 -24.01
N ARG A 117 24.52 16.76 -24.57
CA ARG A 117 24.32 16.84 -26.04
C ARG A 117 25.44 17.59 -26.76
N ASP A 118 26.15 18.45 -26.04
CA ASP A 118 27.26 19.28 -26.52
C ASP A 118 28.61 18.53 -26.56
N GLY A 119 28.61 17.21 -26.27
CA GLY A 119 29.82 16.40 -26.23
C GLY A 119 30.61 16.52 -24.94
N GLY A 120 30.03 17.12 -23.89
CA GLY A 120 30.58 17.11 -22.55
C GLY A 120 30.76 15.69 -21.98
N ALA A 121 31.60 15.58 -20.94
CA ALA A 121 31.79 14.30 -20.25
C ALA A 121 30.50 13.85 -19.56
N PRO A 122 30.10 12.56 -19.66
CA PRO A 122 28.96 12.04 -18.91
C PRO A 122 29.14 12.26 -17.41
N PHE A 123 28.05 12.59 -16.72
CA PHE A 123 28.05 12.74 -15.27
C PHE A 123 27.00 11.83 -14.64
N LEU A 124 27.28 11.38 -13.43
CA LEU A 124 26.39 10.53 -12.65
C LEU A 124 25.25 11.37 -12.11
N ALA A 125 24.03 11.08 -12.56
CA ALA A 125 22.82 11.82 -12.16
C ALA A 125 22.07 11.14 -11.00
N GLY A 126 22.26 9.84 -10.83
CA GLY A 126 21.55 9.06 -9.82
C GLY A 126 21.64 7.56 -10.10
N GLY A 127 20.64 6.80 -9.64
CA GLY A 127 20.61 5.35 -9.78
C GLY A 127 20.06 4.63 -8.55
N TYR A 128 20.36 3.33 -8.45
CA TYR A 128 19.84 2.45 -7.42
C TYR A 128 20.95 1.67 -6.70
N THR A 129 20.81 1.49 -5.38
CA THR A 129 21.54 0.48 -4.60
C THR A 129 20.57 -0.63 -4.18
N LEU A 130 21.07 -1.87 -4.16
CA LEU A 130 20.27 -3.05 -3.84
C LEU A 130 20.94 -3.84 -2.70
N GLU A 131 20.12 -4.28 -1.75
CA GLU A 131 20.54 -5.08 -0.60
C GLU A 131 19.82 -6.43 -0.61
N TYR A 132 20.54 -7.48 -0.21
CA TYR A 132 20.03 -8.84 -0.14
C TYR A 132 20.36 -9.46 1.20
N ASP A 133 19.49 -10.33 1.69
CA ASP A 133 19.77 -11.17 2.86
C ASP A 133 20.77 -12.29 2.53
N GLY A 134 21.16 -13.05 3.56
CA GLY A 134 22.09 -14.17 3.42
C GLY A 134 21.56 -15.34 2.58
N ALA A 135 20.25 -15.39 2.29
CA ALA A 135 19.67 -16.34 1.34
C ALA A 135 19.66 -15.79 -0.10
N GLY A 136 20.09 -14.54 -0.30
CA GLY A 136 20.12 -13.86 -1.58
C GLY A 136 18.77 -13.27 -1.99
N ALA A 137 17.81 -13.14 -1.08
CA ALA A 137 16.54 -12.48 -1.37
C ALA A 137 16.67 -10.95 -1.21
N LEU A 138 16.09 -10.20 -2.15
CA LEU A 138 16.10 -8.73 -2.13
C LEU A 138 15.37 -8.22 -0.88
N THR A 139 16.06 -7.43 -0.06
CA THR A 139 15.54 -6.83 1.17
C THR A 139 15.32 -5.33 1.05
N ARG A 140 16.14 -4.64 0.24
CA ARG A 140 16.07 -3.18 0.10
C ARG A 140 16.51 -2.71 -1.28
N VAL A 141 15.85 -1.67 -1.78
CA VAL A 141 16.28 -0.87 -2.92
C VAL A 141 16.23 0.60 -2.51
N ILE A 142 17.29 1.36 -2.77
CA ILE A 142 17.30 2.81 -2.56
C ILE A 142 17.59 3.49 -3.89
N GLU A 143 16.71 4.41 -4.29
CA GLU A 143 16.92 5.34 -5.39
C GLU A 143 17.66 6.56 -4.85
N TYR A 144 18.79 6.90 -5.47
CA TYR A 144 19.56 8.08 -5.17
C TYR A 144 19.52 9.04 -6.36
N GLU A 145 19.33 10.31 -6.06
CA GLU A 145 19.35 11.40 -7.04
C GLU A 145 20.40 12.43 -6.65
N GLN A 146 21.04 13.03 -7.65
CA GLN A 146 21.97 14.12 -7.43
C GLN A 146 21.21 15.39 -7.02
N THR A 147 21.39 15.85 -5.78
CA THR A 147 20.70 17.04 -5.25
C THR A 147 21.52 18.33 -5.39
N SER A 148 22.82 18.22 -5.66
CA SER A 148 23.66 19.40 -5.93
C SER A 148 24.66 19.17 -7.08
N VAL A 149 24.72 20.14 -7.99
CA VAL A 149 25.69 20.19 -9.10
C VAL A 149 27.05 20.77 -8.63
N ARG A 150 27.17 21.15 -7.36
CA ARG A 150 28.42 21.66 -6.78
C ARG A 150 29.43 20.52 -6.66
N ARG A 151 30.73 20.83 -6.72
CA ARG A 151 31.80 19.84 -6.50
C ARG A 151 32.21 19.84 -5.02
N PRO A 152 32.24 18.68 -4.32
CA PRO A 152 31.84 17.35 -4.81
C PRO A 152 30.31 17.21 -4.91
N ALA A 153 29.84 16.38 -5.86
CA ALA A 153 28.42 16.09 -6.02
C ALA A 153 27.88 15.39 -4.77
N THR A 154 26.64 15.71 -4.40
CA THR A 154 25.91 15.09 -3.29
C THR A 154 24.75 14.28 -3.85
N TYR A 155 24.52 13.10 -3.30
CA TYR A 155 23.41 12.23 -3.66
C TYR A 155 22.55 11.98 -2.42
N GLU A 156 21.24 12.12 -2.57
CA GLU A 156 20.29 11.87 -1.50
C GLU A 156 19.31 10.79 -1.94
N ALA A 157 18.83 10.01 -0.97
CA ALA A 157 17.83 9.01 -1.22
C ALA A 157 16.50 9.69 -1.59
N SER A 158 16.02 9.51 -2.82
CA SER A 158 14.75 10.06 -3.29
C SER A 158 13.59 9.08 -3.08
N ARG A 159 13.86 7.77 -3.17
CA ARG A 159 12.89 6.71 -2.85
C ARG A 159 13.55 5.52 -2.19
N GLN A 160 12.78 4.80 -1.40
CA GLN A 160 13.21 3.57 -0.75
C GLN A 160 12.12 2.51 -0.87
N THR A 161 12.52 1.28 -1.17
CA THR A 161 11.62 0.12 -1.14
C THR A 161 12.22 -0.94 -0.24
N CYS A 162 11.44 -1.44 0.72
CA CYS A 162 11.86 -2.45 1.66
C CYS A 162 10.93 -3.65 1.71
N LEU A 163 11.53 -4.83 1.74
CA LEU A 163 10.87 -6.12 1.73
C LEU A 163 11.24 -6.86 3.02
N LYS A 164 10.28 -6.95 3.94
CA LYS A 164 10.44 -7.71 5.18
C LYS A 164 9.81 -9.09 5.02
N ARG A 165 10.49 -10.12 5.52
CA ARG A 165 10.05 -11.52 5.48
C ARG A 165 10.08 -12.13 6.86
N ASP A 166 9.23 -13.13 7.09
CA ASP A 166 9.29 -13.97 8.28
C ASP A 166 10.40 -15.04 8.16
N GLY A 167 10.59 -15.84 9.22
CA GLY A 167 11.58 -16.93 9.24
C GLY A 167 11.33 -18.06 8.24
N ARG A 168 10.18 -18.09 7.56
CA ARG A 168 9.85 -19.03 6.47
C ARG A 168 10.06 -18.41 5.09
N GLY A 169 10.51 -17.14 5.03
CA GLY A 169 10.72 -16.40 3.79
C GLY A 169 9.44 -15.79 3.21
N ALA A 170 8.30 -15.84 3.92
CA ALA A 170 7.06 -15.24 3.46
C ALA A 170 7.08 -13.72 3.69
N LEU A 171 6.58 -12.94 2.73
CA LEU A 171 6.55 -11.48 2.84
C LEU A 171 5.59 -11.05 3.96
N THR A 172 6.08 -10.19 4.85
CA THR A 172 5.33 -9.60 5.98
C THR A 172 5.13 -8.10 5.83
N ALA A 173 6.02 -7.41 5.11
CA ALA A 173 5.83 -6.02 4.73
C ALA A 173 6.49 -5.67 3.40
N PHE A 174 5.84 -4.80 2.65
CA PHE A 174 6.35 -4.09 1.47
C PHE A 174 6.22 -2.59 1.71
N ILE A 175 7.33 -1.91 1.96
CA ILE A 175 7.38 -0.51 2.40
C ILE A 175 7.97 0.33 1.28
N ASN A 176 7.32 1.43 0.88
CA ASN A 176 7.78 2.32 -0.20
C ASN A 176 8.30 3.66 0.33
N GLU A 177 8.67 3.70 1.60
CA GLU A 177 9.21 4.84 2.31
C GLU A 177 10.50 4.44 3.05
N ALA A 178 10.92 5.27 4.02
CA ALA A 178 12.07 4.98 4.85
C ALA A 178 11.93 3.61 5.54
N CYS A 179 13.00 2.83 5.46
CA CYS A 179 13.05 1.47 5.96
C CYS A 179 13.38 1.35 7.45
N ASP A 180 13.36 2.45 8.19
CA ASP A 180 13.71 2.46 9.60
C ASP A 180 12.53 2.07 10.49
N ASP A 181 12.80 1.21 11.47
CA ASP A 181 11.79 0.73 12.43
C ASP A 181 11.35 1.82 13.43
N LYS A 182 11.73 3.08 13.23
CA LYS A 182 11.48 4.19 14.16
C LYS A 182 10.18 4.94 13.86
N GLN A 183 9.56 4.70 12.71
CA GLN A 183 8.35 5.38 12.29
C GLN A 183 7.25 4.34 12.05
N GLU A 184 6.37 4.18 13.04
CA GLU A 184 5.22 3.29 12.95
C GLU A 184 3.92 4.06 12.68
N PRO A 185 3.10 3.65 11.70
CA PRO A 185 3.44 2.77 10.57
C PRO A 185 4.05 3.57 9.41
N ALA A 186 5.22 3.15 8.91
CA ALA A 186 5.73 3.61 7.62
C ALA A 186 4.71 3.33 6.50
N GLY A 187 4.64 4.21 5.49
CA GLY A 187 3.77 4.03 4.34
C GLY A 187 4.12 2.75 3.57
N GLY A 188 3.20 1.81 3.54
CA GLY A 188 3.43 0.51 2.92
C GLY A 188 2.24 -0.43 2.97
N ARG A 189 2.50 -1.69 2.65
CA ARG A 189 1.54 -2.78 2.74
C ARG A 189 2.09 -3.87 3.65
N PHE A 190 1.28 -4.28 4.62
CA PHE A 190 1.62 -5.29 5.62
C PHE A 190 0.73 -6.51 5.45
N TYR A 191 1.28 -7.68 5.78
CA TYR A 191 0.62 -8.96 5.55
C TYR A 191 0.57 -9.77 6.84
N ALA A 192 -0.63 -9.93 7.39
CA ALA A 192 -0.85 -10.75 8.57
C ALA A 192 -1.08 -12.20 8.16
N ARG A 193 -0.36 -13.12 8.81
CA ARG A 193 -0.44 -14.56 8.56
C ARG A 193 -0.73 -15.31 9.84
N ASP A 194 -1.37 -16.47 9.72
CA ASP A 194 -1.53 -17.38 10.85
C ASP A 194 -0.24 -18.19 11.13
N ALA A 195 -0.27 -19.02 12.18
CA ALA A 195 0.84 -19.88 12.55
C ALA A 195 1.21 -20.92 11.46
N ALA A 196 0.28 -21.27 10.57
CA ALA A 196 0.52 -22.14 9.42
C ALA A 196 1.13 -21.40 8.22
N GLY A 197 1.23 -20.06 8.27
CA GLY A 197 1.75 -19.21 7.20
C GLY A 197 0.70 -18.79 6.17
N ARG A 198 -0.59 -19.10 6.41
CA ARG A 198 -1.68 -18.70 5.52
C ARG A 198 -1.92 -17.21 5.63
N LEU A 199 -2.10 -16.54 4.49
CA LEU A 199 -2.45 -15.13 4.45
C LEU A 199 -3.85 -14.93 5.02
N LEU A 200 -3.97 -14.07 6.03
CA LEU A 200 -5.24 -13.69 6.63
C LEU A 200 -5.68 -12.32 6.12
N ARG A 201 -4.74 -11.36 6.08
CA ARG A 201 -5.03 -9.96 5.79
C ARG A 201 -3.90 -9.29 5.03
N ALA A 202 -4.26 -8.41 4.10
CA ALA A 202 -3.38 -7.40 3.54
C ALA A 202 -3.84 -6.02 4.01
N ILE A 203 -2.95 -5.28 4.65
CA ILE A 203 -3.22 -3.99 5.31
C ILE A 203 -2.45 -2.91 4.57
N ASP A 204 -3.15 -1.91 4.05
CA ASP A 204 -2.57 -0.80 3.32
C ASP A 204 -2.52 0.46 4.21
N THR A 205 -1.31 1.01 4.36
CA THR A 205 -1.01 2.22 5.13
C THR A 205 -0.37 3.32 4.27
N THR A 206 -0.26 3.09 2.95
CA THR A 206 0.39 4.03 2.01
C THR A 206 -0.27 5.41 1.96
N SER A 207 -1.51 5.54 2.41
CA SER A 207 -2.24 6.81 2.46
C SER A 207 -2.71 7.13 3.88
N GLN A 208 -2.76 8.43 4.21
CA GLN A 208 -3.41 8.98 5.42
C GLN A 208 -2.73 8.75 6.78
N GLY A 209 -1.45 8.37 6.84
CA GLY A 209 -0.69 8.32 8.11
C GLY A 209 -1.16 7.21 9.07
N GLY A 210 -1.78 6.16 8.53
CA GLY A 210 -2.31 5.00 9.25
C GLY A 210 -2.94 3.99 8.29
N ALA A 211 -3.38 2.83 8.79
CA ALA A 211 -4.12 1.90 7.96
C ALA A 211 -5.43 2.54 7.46
N PHE A 212 -5.67 2.46 6.16
CA PHE A 212 -6.87 2.97 5.51
C PHE A 212 -7.62 1.90 4.73
N GLN A 213 -6.98 0.75 4.44
CA GLN A 213 -7.61 -0.38 3.78
C GLN A 213 -7.12 -1.70 4.38
N VAL A 214 -8.05 -2.64 4.60
CA VAL A 214 -7.74 -4.03 4.97
C VAL A 214 -8.51 -4.97 4.05
N GLN A 215 -7.81 -5.86 3.36
CA GLN A 215 -8.40 -6.97 2.59
C GLN A 215 -8.25 -8.26 3.40
N THR A 216 -9.34 -8.96 3.68
CA THR A 216 -9.32 -10.30 4.30
C THR A 216 -9.26 -11.41 3.25
N TYR A 217 -8.75 -12.56 3.66
CA TYR A 217 -8.59 -13.75 2.82
C TYR A 217 -9.18 -14.99 3.51
N ASP A 218 -9.74 -15.89 2.71
CA ASP A 218 -10.22 -17.19 3.19
C ASP A 218 -9.10 -18.22 3.37
N ALA A 219 -9.46 -19.42 3.81
CA ALA A 219 -8.52 -20.52 4.02
C ALA A 219 -7.82 -21.00 2.74
N GLN A 220 -8.36 -20.66 1.56
CA GLN A 220 -7.83 -20.96 0.23
C GLN A 220 -7.01 -19.80 -0.35
N GLY A 221 -6.88 -18.69 0.39
CA GLY A 221 -6.18 -17.49 -0.06
C GLY A 221 -6.97 -16.63 -1.04
N GLN A 222 -8.29 -16.81 -1.15
CA GLN A 222 -9.15 -15.97 -1.96
C GLN A 222 -9.58 -14.71 -1.19
N PRO A 223 -9.63 -13.53 -1.84
CA PRO A 223 -10.15 -12.32 -1.22
C PRO A 223 -11.60 -12.49 -0.75
N GLN A 224 -11.90 -12.11 0.50
CA GLN A 224 -13.26 -12.08 1.04
C GLN A 224 -13.80 -10.65 1.18
N GLN A 225 -13.60 -10.02 2.33
CA GLN A 225 -14.13 -8.70 2.64
C GLN A 225 -13.03 -7.66 2.61
N ARG A 226 -13.29 -6.54 1.94
CA ARG A 226 -12.45 -5.36 2.03
C ARG A 226 -13.08 -4.35 2.99
N TYR A 227 -12.28 -3.79 3.88
CA TYR A 227 -12.66 -2.72 4.78
C TYR A 227 -11.88 -1.46 4.44
N LEU A 228 -12.55 -0.32 4.49
CA LEU A 228 -11.99 0.98 4.15
C LEU A 228 -12.23 1.94 5.32
N ARG A 229 -11.20 2.68 5.71
CA ARG A 229 -11.30 3.82 6.61
C ARG A 229 -11.06 5.08 5.79
N ARG A 230 -12.12 5.87 5.60
CA ARG A 230 -12.07 7.12 4.83
C ARG A 230 -12.21 8.31 5.77
N HIS A 231 -11.52 9.40 5.43
CA HIS A 231 -11.79 10.73 5.99
C HIS A 231 -12.66 11.46 4.97
N SER A 232 -13.89 11.86 5.33
CA SER A 232 -14.73 12.67 4.44
C SER A 232 -14.26 14.12 4.49
N PRO A 233 -13.83 14.74 3.38
CA PRO A 233 -13.65 16.18 3.33
C PRO A 233 -15.01 16.87 3.54
N GLY A 234 -15.17 17.61 4.64
CA GLY A 234 -16.37 18.43 4.91
C GLY A 234 -17.36 17.88 5.94
N ASP A 235 -17.29 16.60 6.34
CA ASP A 235 -18.24 15.99 7.30
C ASP A 235 -17.75 16.00 8.77
N GLY A 236 -16.85 16.93 9.10
CA GLY A 236 -16.15 16.95 10.39
C GLY A 236 -15.15 15.80 10.51
N ALA A 237 -14.38 15.77 11.60
CA ALA A 237 -13.26 14.84 11.81
C ALA A 237 -13.65 13.35 11.93
N ARG A 238 -14.83 12.92 11.48
CA ARG A 238 -15.31 11.54 11.59
C ARG A 238 -14.63 10.65 10.55
N SER A 239 -14.01 9.59 11.04
CA SER A 239 -13.39 8.56 10.22
C SER A 239 -13.69 7.20 10.83
N TYR A 240 -14.66 6.52 10.23
CA TYR A 240 -15.02 5.15 10.57
C TYR A 240 -14.53 4.21 9.49
N ALA A 241 -14.18 3.00 9.90
CA ALA A 241 -13.97 1.91 8.98
C ALA A 241 -15.32 1.29 8.60
N ASP A 242 -15.50 0.93 7.35
CA ASP A 242 -16.71 0.30 6.81
C ASP A 242 -16.37 -0.79 5.80
N ALA A 243 -17.31 -1.70 5.59
CA ALA A 243 -17.19 -2.72 4.55
C ALA A 243 -17.30 -2.05 3.17
N ALA A 244 -16.30 -2.27 2.31
CA ALA A 244 -16.38 -1.89 0.91
C ALA A 244 -17.62 -2.53 0.27
N HIS A 245 -18.30 -1.74 -0.55
CA HIS A 245 -19.54 -2.10 -1.24
C HIS A 245 -19.35 -1.97 -2.75
N ALA A 246 -20.23 -2.61 -3.51
CA ALA A 246 -20.11 -2.70 -4.96
C ALA A 246 -20.51 -1.43 -5.72
N SER A 247 -21.42 -0.61 -5.17
CA SER A 247 -21.88 0.60 -5.87
C SER A 247 -20.80 1.67 -5.86
N SER A 248 -20.29 2.02 -7.05
CA SER A 248 -19.23 3.02 -7.19
C SER A 248 -19.75 4.45 -7.02
N ASP A 249 -21.03 4.67 -7.34
CA ASP A 249 -21.62 6.00 -7.44
C ASP A 249 -22.38 6.41 -6.17
N SER A 250 -22.54 5.47 -5.24
CA SER A 250 -23.19 5.74 -3.95
C SER A 250 -22.23 6.41 -2.99
N ARG A 251 -22.66 7.54 -2.39
CA ARG A 251 -21.92 8.17 -1.29
C ARG A 251 -22.10 7.35 0.00
N PRO A 252 -21.04 6.73 0.54
CA PRO A 252 -21.14 5.96 1.77
C PRO A 252 -21.31 6.87 2.98
N TYR A 253 -22.11 6.39 3.93
CA TYR A 253 -22.35 7.01 5.22
C TYR A 253 -22.24 5.95 6.34
N PRO A 254 -21.01 5.64 6.78
CA PRO A 254 -20.79 4.74 7.90
C PRO A 254 -21.37 5.34 9.18
N VAL A 255 -22.18 4.56 9.89
CA VAL A 255 -22.88 5.02 11.09
C VAL A 255 -22.82 3.97 12.19
N ARG A 256 -22.65 4.39 13.44
CA ARG A 256 -22.77 3.49 14.60
C ARG A 256 -24.24 3.28 14.97
N ARG A 257 -24.57 2.19 15.65
CA ARG A 257 -25.95 1.86 16.00
C ARG A 257 -26.63 2.97 16.79
N GLU A 258 -25.92 3.53 17.78
CA GLU A 258 -26.39 4.64 18.61
C GLU A 258 -26.53 5.98 17.88
N GLU A 259 -25.97 6.10 16.67
CA GLU A 259 -26.02 7.30 15.85
C GLU A 259 -27.21 7.29 14.87
N LEU A 260 -27.84 6.14 14.63
CA LEU A 260 -29.08 6.07 13.84
C LEU A 260 -30.21 6.94 14.40
N ALA A 261 -30.25 7.14 15.72
CA ALA A 261 -31.21 8.03 16.37
C ALA A 261 -30.94 9.52 16.11
N LYS A 262 -29.78 9.87 15.53
CA LYS A 262 -29.27 11.23 15.36
C LYS A 262 -29.09 11.62 13.90
N LEU A 263 -29.67 10.87 12.97
CA LEU A 263 -29.69 11.24 11.56
C LEU A 263 -30.32 12.62 11.40
N SER A 264 -29.73 13.46 10.56
CA SER A 264 -30.13 14.85 10.38
C SER A 264 -29.86 15.31 8.97
N THR A 265 -30.84 15.98 8.37
CA THR A 265 -30.71 16.65 7.07
C THR A 265 -30.36 18.12 7.23
N GLU A 266 -30.35 18.64 8.47
CA GLU A 266 -30.19 20.05 8.84
C GLU A 266 -31.33 20.96 8.33
N VAL A 267 -32.28 20.41 7.58
CA VAL A 267 -33.42 21.11 6.97
C VAL A 267 -34.73 20.63 7.63
N PRO A 268 -35.44 21.49 8.35
CA PRO A 268 -36.74 21.17 8.94
C PRO A 268 -37.84 20.88 7.91
N GLY A 269 -38.79 19.99 8.25
CA GLY A 269 -40.00 19.76 7.45
C GLY A 269 -39.82 18.92 6.18
N ASN A 270 -38.65 18.30 5.97
CA ASN A 270 -38.40 17.43 4.82
C ASN A 270 -38.90 16.01 5.06
N ASP A 271 -39.53 15.42 4.05
CA ASP A 271 -39.79 13.99 4.01
C ASP A 271 -38.48 13.22 3.85
N TRP A 272 -38.27 12.22 4.70
CA TRP A 272 -37.13 11.32 4.64
C TRP A 272 -37.58 9.86 4.68
N ARG A 273 -36.78 8.98 4.08
CA ARG A 273 -37.01 7.53 4.15
C ARG A 273 -35.71 6.75 4.13
N ILE A 274 -35.72 5.60 4.80
CA ILE A 274 -34.67 4.60 4.72
C ILE A 274 -35.26 3.38 4.06
N VAL A 275 -34.61 2.91 3.00
CA VAL A 275 -35.11 1.82 2.18
C VAL A 275 -34.06 0.74 2.00
N SER A 276 -34.52 -0.48 1.76
CA SER A 276 -33.73 -1.58 1.25
C SER A 276 -34.00 -1.74 -0.24
N ILE A 277 -32.94 -1.90 -1.02
CA ILE A 277 -33.01 -2.24 -2.45
C ILE A 277 -32.86 -3.74 -2.60
N ALA A 278 -33.72 -4.37 -3.38
CA ALA A 278 -33.64 -5.80 -3.66
C ALA A 278 -32.33 -6.16 -4.38
N ASP A 279 -31.86 -7.40 -4.24
CA ASP A 279 -30.52 -7.78 -4.70
C ASP A 279 -30.45 -7.84 -6.23
N GLU A 280 -31.56 -8.18 -6.86
CA GLU A 280 -31.79 -8.23 -8.30
C GLU A 280 -31.87 -6.85 -8.96
N VAL A 281 -32.09 -5.79 -8.18
CA VAL A 281 -32.16 -4.42 -8.71
C VAL A 281 -30.73 -3.89 -8.84
N PRO A 282 -30.26 -3.53 -10.04
CA PRO A 282 -28.96 -2.89 -10.21
C PRO A 282 -28.91 -1.56 -9.47
N LEU A 283 -27.77 -1.25 -8.82
CA LEU A 283 -27.57 0.03 -8.13
C LEU A 283 -27.10 1.13 -9.08
N ASP A 284 -26.31 0.74 -10.08
CA ASP A 284 -25.64 1.62 -11.02
C ASP A 284 -26.16 1.29 -12.44
N ASP A 285 -27.41 1.68 -12.72
CA ASP A 285 -28.06 1.52 -14.01
C ASP A 285 -28.48 2.87 -14.63
N THR A 286 -28.50 2.92 -15.96
CA THR A 286 -28.90 4.12 -16.71
C THR A 286 -30.36 4.49 -16.49
N ASP A 287 -31.20 3.49 -16.20
CA ASP A 287 -32.65 3.67 -16.00
C ASP A 287 -33.01 4.06 -14.56
N MET A 288 -31.99 4.17 -13.69
CA MET A 288 -32.13 4.56 -12.28
C MET A 288 -33.16 3.72 -11.53
N GLN A 289 -33.26 2.41 -11.80
CA GLN A 289 -34.23 1.52 -11.18
C GLN A 289 -34.11 1.49 -9.65
N SER A 290 -32.90 1.65 -9.10
CA SER A 290 -32.69 1.75 -7.66
C SER A 290 -33.32 3.01 -7.03
N TRP A 291 -33.64 4.03 -7.83
CA TRP A 291 -34.33 5.25 -7.39
C TRP A 291 -35.85 5.15 -7.46
N ASN A 292 -36.39 4.17 -8.20
CA ASN A 292 -37.82 3.95 -8.31
C ASN A 292 -38.41 3.52 -6.96
N PRO A 293 -39.40 4.23 -6.39
CA PRO A 293 -40.07 3.83 -5.15
C PRO A 293 -40.69 2.42 -5.20
N ASP A 294 -41.12 1.94 -6.37
CA ASP A 294 -41.76 0.63 -6.51
C ASP A 294 -40.79 -0.55 -6.36
N THR A 295 -39.48 -0.29 -6.51
CA THR A 295 -38.41 -1.30 -6.33
C THR A 295 -37.81 -1.26 -4.92
N GLN A 296 -38.35 -0.40 -4.05
CA GLN A 296 -37.82 -0.11 -2.72
C GLN A 296 -38.70 -0.71 -1.62
N THR A 297 -38.09 -1.36 -0.64
CA THR A 297 -38.77 -1.73 0.60
C THR A 297 -38.49 -0.69 1.66
N ILE A 298 -39.52 0.02 2.13
CA ILE A 298 -39.37 1.05 3.16
C ILE A 298 -39.14 0.39 4.53
N LEU A 299 -37.99 0.70 5.14
CA LEU A 299 -37.62 0.25 6.47
C LEU A 299 -38.07 1.23 7.55
N ALA A 300 -37.96 2.53 7.27
CA ALA A 300 -38.37 3.64 8.12
C ALA A 300 -38.66 4.89 7.25
N GLN A 301 -39.54 5.77 7.71
CA GLN A 301 -39.82 7.05 7.06
C GLN A 301 -40.40 8.05 8.05
N GLY A 302 -40.36 9.33 7.71
CA GLY A 302 -40.96 10.39 8.50
C GLY A 302 -40.71 11.77 7.92
N VAL A 303 -40.98 12.79 8.74
CA VAL A 303 -40.68 14.19 8.45
C VAL A 303 -39.62 14.66 9.43
N THR A 304 -38.69 15.51 8.99
CA THR A 304 -37.69 16.08 9.90
C THR A 304 -38.32 17.06 10.89
N ASP A 305 -37.80 17.08 12.12
CA ASP A 305 -38.29 17.98 13.16
C ASP A 305 -37.84 19.43 12.95
N ALA A 306 -38.22 20.32 13.88
CA ALA A 306 -37.86 21.74 13.82
C ALA A 306 -36.35 22.03 13.85
N GLN A 307 -35.51 21.03 14.16
CA GLN A 307 -34.05 21.10 14.11
C GLN A 307 -33.46 20.37 12.89
N GLY A 308 -34.29 19.91 11.95
CA GLY A 308 -33.85 19.15 10.77
C GLY A 308 -33.42 17.71 11.08
N ARG A 309 -33.74 17.18 12.27
CA ARG A 309 -33.40 15.79 12.63
C ARG A 309 -34.43 14.83 12.07
N ALA A 310 -33.99 13.64 11.69
CA ALA A 310 -34.82 12.51 11.27
C ALA A 310 -35.00 11.54 12.46
N PRO A 311 -36.04 11.70 13.29
CA PRO A 311 -36.22 10.86 14.47
C PRO A 311 -36.59 9.42 14.08
N LEU A 312 -35.77 8.45 14.49
CA LEU A 312 -36.06 7.03 14.33
C LEU A 312 -36.48 6.41 15.67
N ALA A 313 -37.64 5.75 15.69
CA ALA A 313 -38.08 4.93 16.82
C ALA A 313 -37.14 3.71 17.02
N ALA A 314 -37.01 3.22 18.25
CA ALA A 314 -36.07 2.16 18.60
C ALA A 314 -36.26 0.86 17.77
N ASN A 315 -37.50 0.48 17.49
CA ASN A 315 -37.81 -0.67 16.64
C ASN A 315 -37.38 -0.46 15.18
N ALA A 316 -37.46 0.78 14.66
CA ALA A 316 -36.99 1.13 13.33
C ALA A 316 -35.45 1.15 13.28
N GLN A 317 -34.78 1.63 14.33
CA GLN A 317 -33.32 1.56 14.45
C GLN A 317 -32.84 0.11 14.40
N GLU A 318 -33.50 -0.80 15.12
CA GLU A 318 -33.15 -2.22 15.08
C GLU A 318 -33.29 -2.82 13.69
N ARG A 319 -34.42 -2.55 13.03
CA ARG A 319 -34.70 -3.04 11.69
C ARG A 319 -33.69 -2.53 10.67
N VAL A 320 -33.36 -1.24 10.71
CA VAL A 320 -32.37 -0.63 9.81
C VAL A 320 -30.97 -1.19 10.10
N TRP A 321 -30.58 -1.30 11.37
CA TRP A 321 -29.29 -1.86 11.75
C TRP A 321 -29.12 -3.30 11.27
N GLN A 322 -30.14 -4.13 11.48
CA GLN A 322 -30.12 -5.52 11.03
C GLN A 322 -30.08 -5.61 9.49
N ALA A 323 -30.88 -4.79 8.79
CA ALA A 323 -30.87 -4.75 7.33
C ALA A 323 -29.50 -4.35 6.75
N MET A 324 -28.80 -3.40 7.38
CA MET A 324 -27.44 -3.01 6.97
C MET A 324 -26.43 -4.15 7.12
N ARG A 325 -26.60 -5.01 8.14
CA ARG A 325 -25.74 -6.17 8.37
C ARG A 325 -26.03 -7.31 7.42
N ASP A 326 -27.31 -7.57 7.15
CA ASP A 326 -27.75 -8.68 6.30
C ASP A 326 -27.52 -8.38 4.81
N LYS A 327 -27.68 -7.11 4.41
CA LYS A 327 -27.52 -6.65 3.03
C LYS A 327 -26.61 -5.41 2.94
N PRO A 328 -25.31 -5.54 3.23
CA PRO A 328 -24.38 -4.43 3.12
C PRO A 328 -24.37 -3.89 1.69
N GLY A 329 -24.41 -2.57 1.53
CA GLY A 329 -24.47 -1.93 0.22
C GLY A 329 -25.87 -1.78 -0.38
N ARG A 330 -26.94 -2.19 0.31
CA ARG A 330 -28.33 -2.13 -0.19
C ARG A 330 -29.26 -1.19 0.58
N ILE A 331 -28.78 -0.59 1.67
CA ILE A 331 -29.60 0.23 2.56
C ILE A 331 -29.33 1.71 2.31
N PHE A 332 -30.31 2.41 1.78
CA PHE A 332 -30.17 3.82 1.41
C PHE A 332 -31.02 4.71 2.31
N TRP A 333 -30.44 5.81 2.75
CA TRP A 333 -31.17 6.89 3.39
C TRP A 333 -31.35 8.03 2.40
N TYR A 334 -32.61 8.31 2.10
CA TYR A 334 -33.06 9.46 1.34
C TYR A 334 -33.32 10.59 2.33
N SER A 335 -32.45 11.60 2.35
CA SER A 335 -32.60 12.81 3.16
C SER A 335 -33.68 13.75 2.60
N ASP A 336 -33.97 13.61 1.31
CA ASP A 336 -35.03 14.26 0.56
C ASP A 336 -35.32 13.42 -0.70
N LEU A 337 -36.14 13.94 -1.62
CA LEU A 337 -36.53 13.22 -2.84
C LEU A 337 -35.40 13.07 -3.88
N MET A 338 -34.34 13.88 -3.79
CA MET A 338 -33.27 13.98 -4.79
C MET A 338 -31.91 13.50 -4.27
N SER A 339 -31.76 13.36 -2.96
CA SER A 339 -30.49 13.05 -2.30
C SER A 339 -30.59 11.75 -1.52
N ARG A 340 -29.63 10.84 -1.77
CA ARG A 340 -29.48 9.61 -1.00
C ARG A 340 -28.03 9.35 -0.62
N VAL A 341 -27.83 8.69 0.51
CA VAL A 341 -26.55 8.12 0.92
C VAL A 341 -26.72 6.64 1.22
N LEU A 342 -25.65 5.88 1.03
CA LEU A 342 -25.60 4.46 1.37
C LEU A 342 -25.24 4.33 2.85
N LEU A 343 -26.19 3.85 3.66
CA LEU A 343 -25.92 3.57 5.07
C LEU A 343 -25.11 2.28 5.19
N LEU A 344 -24.02 2.35 5.95
CA LEU A 344 -23.15 1.21 6.23
C LEU A 344 -22.94 1.09 7.73
N PRO A 345 -22.87 -0.14 8.28
CA PRO A 345 -22.51 -0.33 9.66
C PRO A 345 -21.06 0.07 9.84
N ALA A 346 -20.82 1.10 10.66
CA ALA A 346 -19.47 1.48 11.05
C ALA A 346 -18.84 0.36 11.90
N MET A 347 -17.60 0.00 11.58
CA MET A 347 -16.78 -0.88 12.39
C MET A 347 -16.32 -0.13 13.65
N ASP A 348 -16.44 -0.79 14.80
CA ASP A 348 -15.95 -0.27 16.07
C ASP A 348 -14.44 -0.02 16.03
N GLU A 349 -13.97 1.07 16.65
CA GLU A 349 -12.55 1.44 16.61
C GLU A 349 -11.64 0.34 17.19
N ALA A 350 -12.07 -0.37 18.22
CA ALA A 350 -11.31 -1.49 18.78
C ALA A 350 -11.18 -2.65 17.78
N ARG A 351 -12.26 -2.95 17.04
CA ARG A 351 -12.28 -3.96 15.98
C ARG A 351 -11.43 -3.53 14.79
N TRP A 352 -11.48 -2.26 14.40
CA TRP A 352 -10.60 -1.71 13.37
C TRP A 352 -9.13 -1.84 13.74
N ARG A 353 -8.76 -1.47 14.97
CA ARG A 353 -7.37 -1.63 15.44
C ARG A 353 -6.91 -3.08 15.41
N ALA A 354 -7.75 -4.02 15.86
CA ALA A 354 -7.43 -5.44 15.79
C ALA A 354 -7.27 -5.93 14.34
N CYS A 355 -8.17 -5.50 13.44
CA CYS A 355 -8.18 -5.83 12.03
C CYS A 355 -6.97 -5.27 11.27
N ALA A 356 -6.58 -4.03 11.59
CA ALA A 356 -5.48 -3.30 10.96
C ALA A 356 -4.10 -3.53 11.60
N ASP A 357 -4.03 -4.32 12.68
CA ASP A 357 -2.76 -4.68 13.32
C ASP A 357 -2.11 -5.88 12.58
N PRO A 358 -0.92 -5.70 11.95
CA PRO A 358 -0.22 -6.78 11.28
C PRO A 358 0.38 -7.82 12.23
N ALA A 359 0.57 -7.48 13.51
CA ALA A 359 1.06 -8.43 14.52
C ALA A 359 -0.05 -9.31 15.08
N ASN A 360 -1.31 -8.89 14.97
CA ASN A 360 -2.44 -9.72 15.33
C ASN A 360 -2.58 -10.85 14.29
N GLN A 361 -2.50 -12.11 14.73
CA GLN A 361 -2.60 -13.29 13.86
C GLN A 361 -3.97 -14.00 13.94
N ALA A 362 -4.95 -13.40 14.61
CA ALA A 362 -6.30 -13.96 14.69
C ALA A 362 -7.00 -13.89 13.33
N ALA A 363 -7.68 -14.98 12.95
CA ALA A 363 -8.45 -15.06 11.70
C ALA A 363 -9.72 -14.20 11.75
N ASP A 364 -10.31 -14.06 12.92
CA ASP A 364 -11.49 -13.25 13.24
C ASP A 364 -11.13 -11.84 13.73
N ALA A 365 -9.91 -11.35 13.48
CA ALA A 365 -9.50 -10.00 13.91
C ALA A 365 -10.39 -8.88 13.33
N CYS A 366 -10.94 -9.09 12.14
CA CYS A 366 -11.91 -8.20 11.52
C CYS A 366 -13.37 -8.55 11.85
N GLY A 367 -13.59 -9.55 12.72
CA GLY A 367 -14.84 -10.03 13.32
C GLY A 367 -15.85 -10.73 12.42
#